data_AF-A0AAW1E963-F1
#
_entry.id   AF-A0AAW1E963-F1
#
_cell.length_a   1.000
_cell.length_b   1.000
_cell.length_c   1.000
_cell.angle_alpha   90.00
_cell.angle_beta   90.00
_cell.angle_gamma   90.00
#
_symmetry.space_group_name_H-M   'P 1'
#
loop_
_entity.id
_entity.type
_entity.pdbx_description
1 polymer ?
#
loop_
_entity_poly.entity_id
_entity_poly.type
_entity_poly.pdbx_seq_one_letter_code
_entity_poly.pdbx_strand_id
1 'polypeptide(L)'
;MSGCDYSLFKDGIEPMWEDGQNRRGGRWLITLSKQQRRADLDRFWLETLLCLVGEAFGDHSEDVCGAVINVRAKGDKIAIWTTDYENQDAITHIGRVYKERLGVPPKVIIGYQSHADTATKSSSSTKNKFVA
;
A
#
# COMPACT_ATOMS: atom_id res chain seq x y z
N MET A 1 -1.88 -16.68 17.78
CA MET A 1 -2.74 -15.82 16.94
C MET A 1 -1.94 -15.40 15.73
N SER A 2 -2.37 -15.74 14.52
CA SER A 2 -1.71 -15.30 13.28
C SER A 2 -2.80 -14.87 12.33
N GLY A 3 -2.71 -13.64 11.82
CA GLY A 3 -3.67 -13.12 10.85
C GLY A 3 -4.42 -11.86 11.29
N CYS A 4 -3.82 -10.98 12.10
CA CYS A 4 -4.44 -9.71 12.43
C CYS A 4 -3.99 -8.64 11.43
N ASP A 5 -4.94 -7.80 11.06
CA ASP A 5 -4.78 -6.71 10.12
C ASP A 5 -5.22 -5.41 10.81
N TYR A 6 -4.51 -4.33 10.53
CA TYR A 6 -5.03 -2.98 10.77
C TYR A 6 -5.23 -2.28 9.46
N SER A 7 -6.22 -1.40 9.43
CA SER A 7 -6.53 -0.57 8.27
C SER A 7 -6.88 0.83 8.74
N LEU A 8 -6.35 1.84 8.07
CA LEU A 8 -6.71 3.24 8.24
C LEU A 8 -7.16 3.75 6.87
N PHE A 9 -8.43 4.14 6.75
CA PHE A 9 -9.01 4.65 5.51
C PHE A 9 -9.71 5.97 5.79
N LYS A 10 -9.86 6.80 4.75
CA LYS A 10 -10.69 8.00 4.82
C LYS A 10 -12.12 7.61 5.21
N ASP A 11 -12.80 8.51 5.91
CA ASP A 11 -14.18 8.29 6.32
C ASP A 11 -15.08 8.00 5.11
N GLY A 12 -16.01 7.05 5.25
CA GLY A 12 -16.88 6.59 4.17
C GLY A 12 -16.24 5.64 3.13
N ILE A 13 -14.95 5.29 3.26
CA ILE A 13 -14.29 4.29 2.40
C ILE A 13 -14.02 3.02 3.21
N GLU A 14 -14.66 1.92 2.83
CA GLU A 14 -14.42 0.63 3.48
C GLU A 14 -13.10 0.01 2.99
N PRO A 15 -12.31 -0.66 3.87
CA PRO A 15 -11.02 -1.27 3.52
C PRO A 15 -11.19 -2.59 2.74
N MET A 16 -12.00 -2.58 1.69
CA MET A 16 -12.33 -3.71 0.85
C MET A 16 -12.42 -3.32 -0.63
N TRP A 17 -12.30 -4.30 -1.50
CA TRP A 17 -12.16 -4.12 -2.95
C TRP A 17 -13.52 -3.89 -3.64
N GLU A 18 -14.61 -4.22 -2.95
CA GLU A 18 -15.99 -3.99 -3.37
C GLU A 18 -16.41 -2.51 -3.26
N ASP A 19 -15.74 -1.74 -2.39
CA ASP A 19 -15.98 -0.31 -2.20
C ASP A 19 -15.86 0.45 -3.53
N GLY A 20 -16.76 1.43 -3.74
CA GLY A 20 -16.79 2.26 -4.93
C GLY A 20 -15.45 2.92 -5.26
N GLN A 21 -14.75 3.39 -4.23
CA GLN A 21 -13.48 4.09 -4.34
C GLN A 21 -12.31 3.12 -4.54
N ASN A 22 -12.43 1.84 -4.18
CA ASN A 22 -11.32 0.88 -4.28
C ASN A 22 -11.41 -0.04 -5.50
N ARG A 23 -12.60 -0.29 -6.07
CA ARG A 23 -12.77 -1.32 -7.11
C ARG A 23 -11.91 -1.12 -8.37
N ARG A 24 -11.67 0.14 -8.77
CA ARG A 24 -10.79 0.52 -9.91
C ARG A 24 -9.40 0.91 -9.45
N GLY A 25 -9.12 0.74 -8.17
CA GLY A 25 -7.90 1.13 -7.53
C GLY A 25 -6.83 0.05 -7.55
N GLY A 26 -5.86 0.26 -6.68
CA GLY A 26 -4.78 -0.68 -6.45
C GLY A 26 -3.97 -0.26 -5.24
N ARG A 27 -2.83 -0.91 -5.08
CA ARG A 27 -1.98 -0.71 -3.91
C ARG A 27 -0.50 -0.72 -4.23
N TRP A 28 0.23 0.19 -3.61
CA TRP A 28 1.68 0.09 -3.46
C TRP A 28 2.00 -0.90 -2.35
N LEU A 29 2.67 -2.01 -2.66
CA LEU A 29 2.91 -3.10 -1.73
C LEU A 29 4.37 -3.20 -1.30
N ILE A 30 4.60 -3.19 0.01
CA ILE A 30 5.88 -3.51 0.64
C ILE A 30 5.71 -4.83 1.39
N THR A 31 6.65 -5.76 1.16
CA THR A 31 6.70 -7.04 1.86
C THR A 31 7.95 -7.08 2.73
N LEU A 32 7.77 -7.36 4.02
CA LEU A 32 8.83 -7.49 5.00
C LEU A 32 9.02 -8.95 5.37
N SER A 33 10.27 -9.39 5.41
CA SER A 33 10.62 -10.69 5.98
C SER A 33 10.40 -10.69 7.50
N LYS A 34 10.31 -11.89 8.10
CA LYS A 34 10.22 -12.04 9.55
C LYS A 34 11.40 -11.41 10.29
N GLN A 35 12.58 -11.33 9.67
CA GLN A 35 13.77 -10.71 10.23
C GLN A 35 13.62 -9.19 10.32
N GLN A 36 13.00 -8.57 9.31
CA GLN A 36 12.77 -7.13 9.26
C GLN A 36 11.65 -6.69 10.22
N ARG A 37 10.74 -7.58 10.62
CA ARG A 37 9.59 -7.24 11.49
C ARG A 37 9.98 -6.37 12.69
N ARG A 38 11.01 -6.80 13.44
CA ARG A 38 11.40 -6.12 14.69
C ARG A 38 12.01 -4.74 14.48
N ALA A 39 12.64 -4.51 13.32
CA ALA A 39 13.35 -3.26 13.04
C ALA A 39 12.51 -2.28 12.22
N ASP A 40 11.69 -2.79 11.30
CA ASP A 40 11.07 -1.98 10.25
C ASP A 40 9.55 -1.94 10.32
N LEU A 41 8.85 -2.96 10.83
CA LEU A 41 7.40 -3.05 10.68
C LEU A 41 6.67 -1.87 11.35
N ASP A 42 6.93 -1.63 12.63
CA ASP A 42 6.25 -0.58 13.38
C ASP A 42 6.64 0.82 12.88
N ARG A 43 7.91 1.00 12.50
CA ARG A 43 8.40 2.26 11.92
C ARG A 43 7.75 2.52 10.57
N PHE A 44 7.70 1.54 9.68
CA PHE A 44 7.07 1.68 8.39
C PHE A 44 5.58 1.94 8.54
N TRP A 45 4.89 1.19 9.41
CA TRP A 45 3.47 1.41 9.64
C TRP A 45 3.18 2.80 10.20
N LEU A 46 3.95 3.26 11.20
CA LEU A 46 3.80 4.61 11.74
C LEU A 46 4.03 5.68 10.67
N GLU A 47 5.10 5.57 9.87
CA GLU A 47 5.36 6.54 8.80
C GLU A 47 4.27 6.50 7.72
N THR A 48 3.72 5.32 7.39
CA THR A 48 2.54 5.21 6.52
C THR A 48 1.36 5.98 7.10
N LEU A 49 1.04 5.79 8.39
CA LEU A 49 -0.05 6.51 9.06
C LEU A 49 0.18 8.03 9.01
N LEU A 50 1.41 8.49 9.28
CA LEU A 50 1.78 9.91 9.21
C LEU A 50 1.70 10.47 7.78
N CYS A 51 2.04 9.68 6.76
CA CYS A 51 1.87 10.09 5.37
C CYS A 51 0.40 10.30 5.01
N LEU A 52 -0.48 9.43 5.52
CA LEU A 52 -1.92 9.52 5.30
C LEU A 52 -2.50 10.77 5.99
N VAL A 53 -2.38 10.88 7.32
CA VAL A 53 -3.00 11.98 8.07
C VAL A 53 -2.32 13.34 7.82
N GLY A 54 -1.07 13.33 7.38
CA GLY A 54 -0.31 14.53 7.03
C GLY A 54 -0.45 14.95 5.57
N GLU A 55 -1.26 14.24 4.76
CA GLU A 55 -1.47 14.52 3.33
C GLU A 55 -0.13 14.68 2.58
N ALA A 56 0.80 13.74 2.82
CA ALA A 56 2.18 13.86 2.37
C ALA A 56 2.37 13.74 0.85
N PHE A 57 1.30 13.43 0.10
CA PHE A 57 1.32 13.26 -1.36
C PHE A 57 0.88 14.52 -2.12
N GLY A 58 0.70 15.65 -1.42
CA GLY A 58 0.30 16.92 -2.02
C GLY A 58 -1.05 16.82 -2.72
N ASP A 59 -1.15 17.35 -3.95
CA ASP A 59 -2.37 17.35 -4.76
C ASP A 59 -2.90 15.93 -5.06
N HIS A 60 -2.04 14.91 -4.99
CA HIS A 60 -2.42 13.51 -5.20
C HIS A 60 -2.89 12.79 -3.92
N SER A 61 -2.96 13.48 -2.78
CA SER A 61 -3.47 12.84 -1.55
C SER A 61 -4.97 12.52 -1.64
N GLU A 62 -5.70 13.18 -2.55
CA GLU A 62 -7.08 12.82 -2.89
C GLU A 62 -7.20 11.45 -3.57
N ASP A 63 -6.17 11.03 -4.31
CA ASP A 63 -6.13 9.72 -4.95
C ASP A 63 -5.89 8.57 -3.94
N VAL A 64 -5.53 8.88 -2.68
CA VAL A 64 -5.30 7.88 -1.61
C VAL A 64 -6.60 7.56 -0.88
N CYS A 65 -6.93 6.27 -0.81
CA CYS A 65 -8.07 5.76 -0.05
C CYS A 65 -7.72 5.46 1.40
N GLY A 66 -6.55 4.86 1.63
CA GLY A 66 -6.14 4.38 2.94
C GLY A 66 -4.92 3.46 2.88
N ALA A 67 -4.65 2.77 3.98
CA ALA A 67 -3.55 1.84 4.11
C ALA A 67 -3.91 0.62 4.94
N VAL A 68 -3.25 -0.49 4.65
CA VAL A 68 -3.43 -1.78 5.32
C VAL A 68 -2.07 -2.33 5.74
N ILE A 69 -2.00 -2.87 6.96
CA ILE A 69 -0.91 -3.71 7.43
C ILE A 69 -1.42 -5.13 7.68
N ASN A 70 -0.74 -6.12 7.12
CA ASN A 70 -1.02 -7.53 7.34
C ASN A 70 0.13 -8.21 8.08
N VAL A 71 -0.12 -8.68 9.30
CA VAL A 71 0.87 -9.41 10.08
C VAL A 71 0.68 -10.91 9.88
N ARG A 72 1.64 -11.59 9.27
CA ARG A 72 1.55 -13.04 8.95
C ARG A 72 2.82 -13.78 9.32
N ALA A 73 2.72 -15.09 9.56
CA ALA A 73 3.90 -15.89 9.93
C ALA A 73 4.99 -15.94 8.83
N LYS A 74 4.59 -15.90 7.55
CA LYS A 74 5.50 -15.99 6.40
C LYS A 74 6.19 -14.66 6.04
N GLY A 75 5.74 -13.55 6.60
CA GLY A 75 6.20 -12.21 6.26
C GLY A 75 5.04 -11.22 6.32
N ASP A 76 5.36 -9.97 6.59
CA ASP A 76 4.39 -8.91 6.78
C ASP A 76 4.22 -8.10 5.52
N LYS A 77 3.07 -7.46 5.37
CA LYS A 77 2.79 -6.58 4.25
C LYS A 77 2.29 -5.25 4.76
N ILE A 78 2.75 -4.17 4.15
CA ILE A 78 2.19 -2.83 4.32
C ILE A 78 1.83 -2.32 2.93
N ALA A 79 0.65 -1.72 2.80
CA ALA A 79 0.17 -1.24 1.53
C ALA A 79 -0.60 0.08 1.65
N ILE A 80 -0.32 1.04 0.76
CA ILE A 80 -1.19 2.20 0.52
C ILE A 80 -2.11 1.87 -0.64
N TRP A 81 -3.41 2.14 -0.47
CA TRP A 81 -4.46 1.93 -1.45
C TRP A 81 -4.84 3.25 -2.10
N THR A 82 -5.05 3.24 -3.40
CA THR A 82 -5.40 4.40 -4.21
C THR A 82 -6.60 4.11 -5.10
N THR A 83 -7.34 5.15 -5.49
CA THR A 83 -8.69 5.00 -6.04
C THR A 83 -8.76 4.59 -7.51
N ASP A 84 -7.81 5.06 -8.33
CA ASP A 84 -7.81 4.81 -9.78
C ASP A 84 -6.40 4.49 -10.27
N TYR A 85 -6.18 3.25 -10.73
CA TYR A 85 -4.88 2.86 -11.28
C TYR A 85 -4.59 3.47 -12.66
N GLU A 86 -5.59 4.05 -13.36
CA GLU A 86 -5.41 4.69 -14.66
C GLU A 86 -4.81 6.09 -14.54
N ASN A 87 -4.90 6.73 -13.37
CA ASN A 87 -4.23 7.98 -13.06
C ASN A 87 -2.72 7.77 -12.82
N GLN A 88 -1.98 7.47 -13.90
CA GLN A 88 -0.56 7.08 -13.81
C GLN A 88 0.32 8.12 -13.13
N ASP A 89 0.02 9.41 -13.33
CA ASP A 89 0.75 10.52 -12.71
C ASP A 89 0.63 10.45 -11.19
N ALA A 90 -0.59 10.37 -10.66
CA ALA A 90 -0.82 10.22 -9.23
C ALA A 90 -0.17 8.94 -8.67
N ILE A 91 -0.38 7.79 -9.32
CA ILE A 91 0.15 6.51 -8.83
C ILE A 91 1.67 6.51 -8.75
N THR A 92 2.35 7.01 -9.78
CA THR A 92 3.81 7.07 -9.81
C THR A 92 4.36 8.09 -8.82
N HIS A 93 3.69 9.25 -8.68
CA HIS A 93 4.04 10.25 -7.68
C HIS A 93 3.95 9.68 -6.26
N ILE A 94 2.79 9.10 -5.90
CA ILE A 94 2.54 8.50 -4.58
C ILE A 94 3.57 7.42 -4.29
N GLY A 95 3.88 6.55 -5.25
CA GLY A 95 4.86 5.48 -5.07
C GLY A 95 6.26 6.00 -4.77
N ARG A 96 6.69 7.04 -5.50
CA ARG A 96 8.00 7.68 -5.31
C ARG A 96 8.10 8.33 -3.93
N VAL A 97 7.12 9.17 -3.58
CA VAL A 97 7.08 9.86 -2.28
C VAL A 97 7.01 8.84 -1.15
N TYR A 98 6.17 7.81 -1.27
CA TYR A 98 6.02 6.79 -0.24
C TYR A 98 7.32 6.02 0.00
N LYS A 99 8.01 5.61 -1.07
CA LYS A 99 9.32 4.94 -0.98
C LYS A 99 10.36 5.81 -0.29
N GLU A 100 10.39 7.10 -0.62
CA GLU A 100 11.30 8.08 -0.01
C GLU A 100 11.00 8.27 1.49
N ARG A 101 9.74 8.48 1.87
CA ARG A 101 9.30 8.67 3.26
C ARG A 101 9.65 7.49 4.15
N LEU A 102 9.51 6.27 3.64
CA LEU A 102 9.89 5.06 4.37
C LEU A 102 11.41 4.86 4.49
N GLY A 103 12.21 5.63 3.75
CA GLY A 103 13.66 5.44 3.68
C GLY A 103 14.04 4.11 3.03
N VAL A 104 13.21 3.60 2.12
CA VAL A 104 13.51 2.38 1.38
C VAL A 104 14.67 2.66 0.43
N PRO A 105 15.74 1.85 0.42
CA PRO A 105 16.90 2.10 -0.43
C PRO A 105 16.51 2.24 -1.90
N PRO A 106 17.11 3.16 -2.68
CA PRO A 106 16.71 3.41 -4.08
C PRO A 106 16.72 2.16 -4.97
N LYS A 107 17.63 1.20 -4.69
CA LYS A 107 17.75 -0.07 -5.42
C LYS A 107 16.62 -1.06 -5.15
N VAL A 108 15.88 -0.90 -4.06
CA VAL A 108 14.76 -1.78 -3.71
C VAL A 108 13.54 -1.31 -4.48
N ILE A 109 13.05 -2.16 -5.38
CA ILE A 109 11.86 -1.86 -6.17
C ILE A 109 10.61 -2.24 -5.37
N ILE A 110 9.68 -1.31 -5.23
CA ILE A 110 8.32 -1.61 -4.74
C ILE A 110 7.37 -1.72 -5.93
N GLY A 111 6.30 -2.50 -5.78
CA GLY A 111 5.37 -2.80 -6.86
C GLY A 111 3.96 -2.30 -6.57
N TYR A 112 3.32 -1.75 -7.60
CA TYR A 112 1.90 -1.41 -7.55
C TYR A 112 1.05 -2.50 -8.19
N GLN A 113 0.02 -2.96 -7.49
CA GLN A 113 -0.87 -4.03 -7.94
C GLN A 113 -2.31 -3.53 -7.97
N SER A 114 -3.04 -3.76 -9.07
CA SER A 114 -4.48 -3.45 -9.07
C SER A 114 -5.25 -4.41 -8.16
N HIS A 115 -6.37 -3.93 -7.61
CA HIS A 115 -7.26 -4.77 -6.82
C HIS A 115 -7.90 -5.87 -7.67
N ALA A 116 -8.34 -5.54 -8.89
CA ALA A 116 -8.91 -6.50 -9.83
C ALA A 116 -7.95 -7.67 -10.18
N ASP A 117 -6.68 -7.38 -10.46
CA ASP A 117 -5.68 -8.42 -10.77
C ASP A 117 -5.33 -9.26 -9.54
N THR A 118 -5.44 -8.68 -8.34
CA THR A 118 -5.15 -9.37 -7.08
C THR A 118 -6.28 -10.31 -6.70
N ALA A 119 -7.54 -9.92 -6.92
CA ALA A 119 -8.70 -10.69 -6.50
C ALA A 119 -9.00 -11.91 -7.39
N THR A 120 -8.61 -11.86 -8.67
CA THR A 120 -8.89 -12.92 -9.64
C THR A 120 -7.88 -14.07 -9.63
N LYS A 121 -6.80 -13.98 -8.83
CA LYS A 121 -5.71 -14.97 -8.84
C LYS A 121 -5.76 -15.96 -7.69
N SER A 122 -5.46 -17.20 -8.02
CA SER A 122 -5.22 -18.32 -7.09
C SER A 122 -3.74 -18.50 -6.69
N SER A 123 -2.81 -17.79 -7.35
CA SER A 123 -1.36 -17.87 -7.09
C SER A 123 -0.84 -16.67 -6.29
N SER A 124 0.30 -16.86 -5.62
CA SER A 124 0.86 -15.87 -4.67
C SER A 124 1.45 -14.60 -5.30
N SER A 125 1.57 -14.50 -6.62
CA SER A 125 2.21 -13.37 -7.31
C SER A 125 1.28 -12.66 -8.32
N THR A 126 0.76 -11.51 -7.90
CA THR A 126 0.10 -10.54 -8.80
C THR A 126 1.16 -9.83 -9.64
N LYS A 127 0.87 -9.59 -10.93
CA LYS A 127 1.75 -8.78 -11.79
C LYS A 127 1.65 -7.32 -11.35
N ASN A 128 2.78 -6.62 -11.31
CA ASN A 128 2.78 -5.19 -10.99
C ASN A 128 2.37 -4.40 -12.25
N LYS A 129 1.49 -3.39 -12.07
CA LYS A 129 1.17 -2.41 -13.11
C LYS A 129 2.21 -1.29 -13.16
N PHE A 130 2.75 -0.90 -12.01
CA PHE A 130 3.80 0.12 -11.88
C PHE A 130 4.88 -0.34 -10.88
N VAL A 131 6.04 0.31 -10.95
CA VAL A 131 7.17 0.09 -10.04
C VAL A 131 7.78 1.43 -9.62
N ALA A 132 8.32 1.49 -8.40
CA ALA A 132 8.99 2.68 -7.84
C ALA A 132 10.29 2.32 -7.11
#